data_AF-A0A8H4ASP8-F1
#
_entry.id   AF-A0A8H4ASP8-F1
#
_cell.length_a   1.000
_cell.length_b   1.000
_cell.length_c   1.000
_cell.angle_alpha   90.00
_cell.angle_beta   90.00
_cell.angle_gamma   90.00
#
_symmetry.space_group_name_H-M   'P 1'
#
loop_
_entity.id
_entity.type
_entity.pdbx_description
1 polymer ?
#
loop_
_entity_poly.entity_id
_entity_poly.type
_entity_poly.pdbx_seq_one_letter_code
_entity_poly.pdbx_strand_id
1 'polypeptide(L)'
;MPLYNLSTIIYIVLQFISIFLLGVLVFALLTSTPQFSHTTLLQLFISAFLFNSIGLLPLLMFGDDLKIIGVHSLLCIICQKFTAFLFLPTHIFPVVLVFYLWYALVRGDLRIEQKCLYYVSGTVWLYTICNSIASILIERNHDNFGTTVSLYMCVEVFGDRRYYGYVIPNMILTGLSIPMSC
;
A
#
# COMPACT_ATOMS: atom_id res chain seq x y z
N MET A 1 29.82 -0.46 8.75
CA MET A 1 28.82 -1.39 8.21
C MET A 1 27.70 -1.49 9.24
N PRO A 2 26.43 -1.38 8.83
CA PRO A 2 25.31 -1.49 9.76
C PRO A 2 25.33 -2.86 10.46
N LEU A 3 25.07 -2.86 11.76
CA LEU A 3 24.86 -4.06 12.56
C LEU A 3 23.42 -4.55 12.36
N TYR A 4 23.24 -5.86 12.36
CA TYR A 4 21.93 -6.49 12.20
C TYR A 4 21.73 -7.60 13.23
N ASN A 5 20.70 -7.41 14.05
CA ASN A 5 20.22 -8.43 14.98
C ASN A 5 19.52 -9.55 14.21
N LEU A 6 19.46 -10.73 14.82
CA LEU A 6 18.85 -11.92 14.21
C LEU A 6 17.41 -11.65 13.73
N SER A 7 16.61 -10.92 14.52
CA SER A 7 15.25 -10.53 14.15
C SER A 7 15.21 -9.66 12.89
N THR A 8 16.16 -8.72 12.78
CA THR A 8 16.28 -7.81 11.64
C THR A 8 16.66 -8.59 10.38
N ILE A 9 17.61 -9.54 10.51
CA ILE A 9 18.01 -10.43 9.41
C ILE A 9 16.81 -11.28 8.94
N ILE A 10 16.08 -11.91 9.86
CA ILE A 10 14.90 -12.72 9.51
C ILE A 10 13.86 -11.86 8.78
N TYR A 11 13.58 -10.65 9.28
CA TYR A 11 12.64 -9.73 8.63
C TYR A 11 13.09 -9.34 7.22
N ILE A 12 14.37 -9.00 7.04
CA ILE A 12 14.94 -8.66 5.73
C ILE A 12 14.81 -9.83 4.75
N VAL A 13 15.14 -11.05 5.18
CA VAL A 13 15.03 -12.26 4.34
C VAL A 13 13.58 -12.51 3.93
N LEU A 14 12.63 -12.44 4.89
CA LEU A 14 11.21 -12.59 4.58
C LEU A 14 10.73 -11.53 3.59
N GLN A 15 11.19 -10.29 3.74
CA GLN A 15 10.83 -9.23 2.79
C GLN A 15 11.42 -9.42 1.41
N PHE A 16 12.65 -9.91 1.29
CA PHE A 16 13.22 -10.26 -0.02
C PHE A 16 12.43 -11.38 -0.70
N ILE A 17 12.00 -12.41 0.05
CA ILE A 17 11.14 -13.47 -0.49
C ILE A 17 9.81 -12.89 -0.97
N SER A 18 9.18 -12.03 -0.16
CA SER A 18 7.92 -11.36 -0.50
C SER A 18 8.04 -10.51 -1.77
N ILE A 19 9.06 -9.65 -1.84
CA ILE A 19 9.34 -8.79 -3.01
C ILE A 19 9.60 -9.63 -4.26
N PHE A 20 10.37 -10.72 -4.14
CA PHE A 20 10.65 -11.63 -5.24
C PHE A 20 9.37 -12.29 -5.77
N LEU A 21 8.55 -12.86 -4.87
CA LEU A 21 7.28 -13.49 -5.23
C LEU A 21 6.31 -12.48 -5.87
N LEU A 22 6.21 -11.27 -5.31
CA LEU A 22 5.41 -10.18 -5.90
C LEU A 22 5.92 -9.78 -7.29
N GLY A 23 7.23 -9.71 -7.49
CA GLY A 23 7.84 -9.44 -8.79
C GLY A 23 7.47 -10.52 -9.83
N VAL A 24 7.51 -11.79 -9.43
CA VAL A 24 7.08 -12.92 -10.27
C VAL A 24 5.58 -12.80 -10.60
N LEU A 25 4.74 -12.46 -9.62
CA LEU A 25 3.30 -12.29 -9.84
C LEU A 25 2.98 -11.13 -10.79
N VAL A 26 3.64 -9.97 -10.63
CA VAL A 26 3.50 -8.84 -11.55
C VAL A 26 3.92 -9.24 -12.96
N PHE A 27 5.06 -9.91 -13.11
CA PHE A 27 5.53 -10.38 -14.43
C PHE A 27 4.58 -11.40 -15.07
N ALA A 28 4.07 -12.35 -14.28
CA ALA A 28 3.10 -13.33 -14.74
C ALA A 28 1.79 -12.67 -15.20
N LEU A 29 1.29 -11.67 -14.46
CA LEU A 29 0.09 -10.92 -14.85
C LEU A 29 0.30 -10.08 -16.11
N LEU A 30 1.46 -9.41 -16.25
CA LEU A 30 1.75 -8.62 -17.45
C LEU A 30 1.84 -9.47 -18.72
N THR A 31 2.22 -10.74 -18.60
CA THR A 31 2.33 -11.69 -19.72
C THR A 31 1.07 -12.53 -19.96
N SER A 32 0.17 -12.61 -18.99
CA SER A 32 -1.08 -13.37 -19.11
C SER A 32 -2.13 -12.61 -19.92
N THR A 33 -3.08 -13.36 -20.51
CA THR A 33 -4.25 -12.75 -21.14
C THR A 33 -5.11 -12.02 -20.11
N PRO A 34 -5.66 -10.83 -20.41
CA PRO A 34 -6.49 -10.08 -19.48
C PRO A 34 -7.81 -10.83 -19.23
N GLN A 35 -7.90 -11.45 -18.05
CA GLN A 35 -9.09 -12.17 -17.57
C GLN A 35 -9.81 -11.35 -16.49
N PHE A 36 -10.80 -11.95 -15.84
CA PHE A 36 -11.53 -11.35 -14.73
C PHE A 36 -10.59 -10.80 -13.64
N SER A 37 -10.82 -9.54 -13.23
CA SER A 37 -10.09 -8.84 -12.17
C SER A 37 -8.60 -8.54 -12.44
N HIS A 38 -8.15 -8.73 -13.69
CA HIS A 38 -6.73 -8.68 -14.07
C HIS A 38 -6.09 -7.32 -13.80
N THR A 39 -6.75 -6.22 -14.17
CA THR A 39 -6.18 -4.88 -14.01
C THR A 39 -6.13 -4.48 -12.53
N THR A 40 -7.16 -4.85 -11.77
CA THR A 40 -7.24 -4.57 -10.34
C THR A 40 -6.18 -5.35 -9.56
N LEU A 41 -5.95 -6.62 -9.92
CA LEU A 41 -4.85 -7.44 -9.37
C LEU A 41 -3.48 -6.85 -9.70
N LEU A 42 -3.29 -6.38 -10.94
CA LEU A 42 -2.04 -5.74 -11.34
C LEU A 42 -1.75 -4.49 -10.53
N GLN A 43 -2.76 -3.62 -10.31
CA GLN A 43 -2.61 -2.43 -9.48
C GLN A 43 -2.28 -2.79 -8.03
N LEU A 44 -2.97 -3.77 -7.45
CA LEU A 44 -2.69 -4.27 -6.10
C LEU A 44 -1.24 -4.76 -5.97
N PHE A 45 -0.78 -5.60 -6.89
CA PHE A 45 0.55 -6.20 -6.81
C PHE A 45 1.66 -5.19 -7.07
N ILE A 46 1.48 -4.25 -7.98
CA ILE A 46 2.43 -3.14 -8.18
C ILE A 46 2.51 -2.28 -6.92
N SER A 47 1.37 -1.90 -6.34
CA SER A 47 1.34 -1.11 -5.10
C SER A 47 2.02 -1.85 -3.95
N ALA A 48 1.71 -3.14 -3.76
CA ALA A 48 2.34 -3.97 -2.72
C ALA A 48 3.84 -4.17 -2.96
N PHE A 49 4.27 -4.38 -4.21
CA PHE A 49 5.68 -4.51 -4.57
C PHE A 49 6.47 -3.25 -4.23
N LEU A 50 5.97 -2.09 -4.65
CA LEU A 50 6.59 -0.80 -4.36
C LEU A 50 6.57 -0.48 -2.86
N PHE A 51 5.47 -0.79 -2.16
CA PHE A 51 5.35 -0.57 -0.72
C PHE A 51 6.44 -1.34 0.05
N ASN A 52 6.62 -2.62 -0.23
CA ASN A 52 7.64 -3.44 0.44
C ASN A 52 9.06 -3.03 0.03
N SER A 53 9.30 -2.74 -1.25
CA SER A 53 10.63 -2.35 -1.74
C SER A 53 11.10 -1.03 -1.15
N ILE A 54 10.23 -0.01 -1.14
CA ILE A 54 10.57 1.32 -0.60
C ILE A 54 10.62 1.26 0.95
N GLY A 55 9.73 0.50 1.59
CA GLY A 55 9.71 0.35 3.04
C GLY A 55 10.94 -0.37 3.60
N LEU A 56 11.54 -1.29 2.84
CA LEU A 56 12.75 -2.02 3.23
C LEU A 56 14.03 -1.17 3.12
N LEU A 57 14.05 -0.16 2.23
CA LEU A 57 15.25 0.61 1.90
C LEU A 57 15.93 1.28 3.11
N PRO A 58 15.21 1.96 4.03
CA PRO A 58 15.84 2.54 5.22
C PRO A 58 16.49 1.48 6.11
N LEU A 59 15.87 0.31 6.27
CA LEU A 59 16.40 -0.78 7.09
C LEU A 59 17.70 -1.36 6.52
N LEU A 60 17.82 -1.46 5.19
CA LEU A 60 19.05 -1.91 4.53
C LEU A 60 20.20 -0.90 4.63
N MET A 61 19.90 0.40 4.74
CA MET A 61 20.93 1.42 4.87
C MET A 61 21.40 1.59 6.31
N PHE A 62 20.46 1.60 7.26
CA PHE A 62 20.74 1.96 8.66
C PHE A 62 20.84 0.75 9.60
N GLY A 63 20.34 -0.42 9.21
CA GLY A 63 20.35 -1.63 10.06
C GLY A 63 19.66 -1.42 11.40
N ASP A 64 20.25 -1.94 12.47
CA ASP A 64 19.71 -1.79 13.83
C ASP A 64 19.76 -0.35 14.34
N ASP A 65 20.65 0.49 13.79
CA ASP A 65 20.75 1.91 14.15
C ASP A 65 19.64 2.77 13.52
N LEU A 66 18.73 2.17 12.74
CA LEU A 66 17.60 2.84 12.10
C LEU A 66 16.81 3.71 13.09
N LYS A 67 16.59 3.23 14.33
CA LYS A 67 15.83 3.97 15.35
C LYS A 67 16.51 5.26 15.81
N ILE A 68 17.84 5.32 15.73
CA ILE A 68 18.65 6.44 16.22
C ILE A 68 18.96 7.40 15.07
N ILE A 69 19.38 6.87 13.92
CA ILE A 69 19.87 7.64 12.79
C ILE A 69 18.75 7.95 11.78
N GLY A 70 17.82 7.02 11.60
CA GLY A 70 16.77 7.10 10.59
C GLY A 70 15.82 8.28 10.79
N VAL A 71 15.52 8.65 12.04
CA VAL A 71 14.58 9.75 12.36
C VAL A 71 15.00 11.08 11.72
N HIS A 72 16.30 11.32 11.60
CA HIS A 72 16.86 12.55 11.04
C HIS A 72 17.22 12.44 9.56
N SER A 73 17.04 11.27 8.96
CA SER A 73 17.43 11.04 7.57
C SER A 73 16.33 11.48 6.60
N LEU A 74 16.70 12.31 5.63
CA LEU A 74 15.84 12.66 4.50
C LEU A 74 15.33 11.40 3.76
N LEU A 75 16.16 10.36 3.67
CA LEU A 75 15.78 9.10 3.03
C LEU A 75 14.64 8.42 3.77
N CYS A 76 14.65 8.43 5.10
CA CYS A 76 13.58 7.87 5.92
C CYS A 76 12.27 8.62 5.74
N ILE A 77 12.32 9.96 5.69
CA ILE A 77 11.15 10.82 5.42
C ILE A 77 10.56 10.50 4.04
N ILE A 78 11.40 10.47 3.00
CA ILE A 78 10.95 10.18 1.63
C ILE A 78 10.32 8.77 1.57
N CYS A 79 11.00 7.75 2.10
CA CYS A 79 10.48 6.38 2.11
C CYS A 79 9.16 6.28 2.89
N GLN A 80 9.03 7.01 4.01
CA GLN A 80 7.79 7.05 4.78
C GLN A 80 6.63 7.67 3.97
N LYS A 81 6.85 8.77 3.25
CA LYS A 81 5.80 9.40 2.43
C LYS A 81 5.36 8.51 1.26
N PHE A 82 6.31 7.86 0.59
CA PHE A 82 5.98 6.91 -0.48
C PHE A 82 5.24 5.68 0.03
N THR A 83 5.67 5.09 1.15
CA THR A 83 4.95 3.97 1.75
C THR A 83 3.57 4.40 2.28
N ALA A 84 3.42 5.62 2.79
CA ALA A 84 2.12 6.20 3.14
C ALA A 84 1.17 6.26 1.95
N PHE A 85 1.67 6.75 0.82
CA PHE A 85 0.90 6.86 -0.42
C PHE A 85 0.44 5.48 -0.92
N LEU A 86 1.31 4.47 -0.85
CA LEU A 86 1.00 3.13 -1.35
C LEU A 86 0.14 2.29 -0.41
N PHE A 87 0.04 2.68 0.87
CA PHE A 87 -0.72 1.95 1.88
C PHE A 87 -2.21 1.78 1.52
N LEU A 88 -2.87 2.87 1.09
CA LEU A 88 -4.30 2.85 0.78
C LEU A 88 -4.63 1.95 -0.42
N PRO A 89 -3.98 2.07 -1.59
CA PRO A 89 -4.17 1.15 -2.71
C PRO A 89 -3.98 -0.32 -2.31
N THR A 90 -2.92 -0.63 -1.54
CA THR A 90 -2.62 -2.00 -1.10
C THR A 90 -3.71 -2.59 -0.19
N HIS A 91 -4.53 -1.76 0.45
CA HIS A 91 -5.57 -2.22 1.36
C HIS A 91 -7.01 -2.07 0.84
N ILE A 92 -7.25 -1.15 -0.10
CA ILE A 92 -8.58 -0.97 -0.71
C ILE A 92 -8.78 -1.93 -1.89
N PHE A 93 -7.78 -2.18 -2.73
CA PHE A 93 -7.93 -3.09 -3.87
C PHE A 93 -8.32 -4.53 -3.49
N PRO A 94 -7.85 -5.13 -2.38
CA PRO A 94 -8.35 -6.42 -1.93
C PRO A 94 -9.86 -6.42 -1.64
N VAL A 95 -10.39 -5.34 -1.06
CA VAL A 95 -11.83 -5.18 -0.79
C VAL A 95 -12.61 -5.09 -2.10
N VAL A 96 -12.08 -4.35 -3.08
CA VAL A 96 -12.65 -4.30 -4.44
C VAL A 96 -12.66 -5.68 -5.11
N LEU A 97 -11.58 -6.45 -4.98
CA LEU A 97 -11.51 -7.81 -5.55
C LEU A 97 -12.54 -8.74 -4.93
N VAL A 98 -12.71 -8.69 -3.61
CA VAL A 98 -13.76 -9.45 -2.91
C VAL A 98 -15.14 -9.06 -3.42
N PHE A 99 -15.39 -7.75 -3.61
CA PHE A 99 -16.65 -7.28 -4.19
C PHE A 99 -16.86 -7.79 -5.62
N TYR A 100 -15.87 -7.68 -6.49
CA TYR A 100 -15.98 -8.20 -7.86
C TYR A 100 -16.27 -9.70 -7.85
N LEU A 101 -15.59 -10.47 -7.00
CA LEU A 101 -15.81 -11.91 -6.89
C LEU A 101 -17.23 -12.23 -6.42
N TRP A 102 -17.72 -11.53 -5.39
CA TRP A 102 -19.10 -11.69 -4.91
C TRP A 102 -20.12 -11.32 -5.99
N TYR A 103 -19.94 -10.20 -6.68
CA TYR A 103 -20.84 -9.75 -7.74
C TYR A 103 -20.87 -10.74 -8.90
N ALA A 104 -19.71 -11.22 -9.34
CA ALA A 104 -19.61 -12.25 -10.37
C ALA A 104 -20.32 -13.54 -9.97
N LEU A 105 -20.21 -13.96 -8.69
CA LEU A 105 -20.86 -15.17 -8.18
C LEU A 105 -22.39 -15.02 -8.11
N VAL A 106 -22.90 -13.88 -7.63
CA VAL A 106 -24.33 -13.66 -7.41
C VAL A 106 -25.07 -13.26 -8.67
N ARG A 107 -24.45 -12.44 -9.53
CA ARG A 107 -25.06 -11.91 -10.76
C ARG A 107 -24.65 -12.67 -12.02
N GLY A 108 -23.62 -13.52 -11.95
CA GLY A 108 -23.10 -14.25 -13.11
C GLY A 108 -22.37 -13.36 -14.12
N ASP A 109 -22.01 -12.12 -13.77
CA ASP A 109 -21.38 -11.16 -14.68
C ASP A 109 -19.88 -11.01 -14.39
N LEU A 110 -19.05 -11.68 -15.20
CA LEU A 110 -17.59 -11.61 -15.15
C LEU A 110 -17.03 -10.32 -15.79
N ARG A 111 -17.85 -9.44 -16.36
CA ARG A 111 -17.40 -8.20 -17.01
C ARG A 111 -17.57 -6.97 -16.11
N ILE A 112 -17.91 -7.15 -14.83
CA ILE A 112 -18.09 -6.06 -13.87
C ILE A 112 -16.84 -5.16 -13.75
N GLU A 113 -15.64 -5.75 -13.75
CA GLU A 113 -14.40 -4.98 -13.73
C GLU A 113 -14.36 -4.04 -14.93
N GLN A 114 -14.59 -4.50 -16.15
CA GLN A 114 -14.52 -3.66 -17.35
C GLN A 114 -15.51 -2.48 -17.31
N LYS A 115 -16.66 -2.66 -16.66
CA LYS A 115 -17.68 -1.61 -16.49
C LYS A 115 -17.28 -0.59 -15.42
N CYS A 116 -16.81 -1.05 -14.26
CA CYS A 116 -16.57 -0.19 -13.11
C CYS A 116 -15.10 0.22 -12.93
N LEU A 117 -14.15 -0.34 -13.70
CA LEU A 117 -12.70 -0.19 -13.50
C LEU A 117 -12.28 1.27 -13.40
N TYR A 118 -12.70 2.10 -14.34
CA TYR A 118 -12.32 3.51 -14.36
C TYR A 118 -12.82 4.26 -13.13
N TYR A 119 -14.05 3.99 -12.71
CA TYR A 119 -14.63 4.60 -11.51
C TYR A 119 -13.91 4.12 -10.26
N VAL A 120 -13.76 2.79 -10.09
CA VAL A 120 -13.15 2.21 -8.90
C VAL A 120 -11.67 2.59 -8.79
N SER A 121 -10.89 2.33 -9.83
CA SER A 121 -9.47 2.70 -9.90
C SER A 121 -9.30 4.22 -9.71
N GLY A 122 -10.09 5.02 -10.42
CA GLY A 122 -10.03 6.48 -10.33
C GLY A 122 -10.32 6.98 -8.92
N THR A 123 -11.36 6.47 -8.26
CA THR A 123 -11.70 6.85 -6.88
C THR A 123 -10.63 6.41 -5.90
N VAL A 124 -10.07 5.20 -6.01
CA VAL A 124 -8.99 4.73 -5.12
C VAL A 124 -7.76 5.62 -5.23
N TRP A 125 -7.29 5.91 -6.44
CA TRP A 125 -6.11 6.74 -6.65
C TRP A 125 -6.35 8.21 -6.28
N LEU A 126 -7.51 8.77 -6.64
CA LEU A 126 -7.86 10.15 -6.26
C LEU A 126 -7.92 10.29 -4.75
N TYR A 127 -8.58 9.35 -4.05
CA TYR A 127 -8.64 9.33 -2.60
C TYR A 127 -7.24 9.24 -1.98
N THR A 128 -6.38 8.37 -2.53
CA THR A 128 -4.99 8.21 -2.09
C THR A 128 -4.19 9.50 -2.24
N ILE A 129 -4.34 10.20 -3.37
CA ILE A 129 -3.69 11.49 -3.63
C ILE A 129 -4.19 12.55 -2.64
N CYS A 130 -5.51 12.71 -2.50
CA CYS A 130 -6.11 13.67 -1.58
C CYS A 130 -5.66 13.43 -0.14
N ASN A 131 -5.68 12.18 0.33
CA ASN A 131 -5.24 11.81 1.67
C ASN A 131 -3.75 12.11 1.87
N SER A 132 -2.90 11.81 0.88
CA SER A 132 -1.47 12.06 0.99
C SER A 132 -1.14 13.56 1.03
N ILE A 133 -1.83 14.38 0.21
CA ILE A 133 -1.69 15.83 0.25
C ILE A 133 -2.14 16.37 1.61
N ALA A 134 -3.29 15.92 2.11
CA ALA A 134 -3.81 16.34 3.41
C ALA A 134 -2.83 15.99 4.55
N SER A 135 -2.29 14.77 4.56
CA SER A 135 -1.28 14.35 5.54
C SER A 135 -0.03 15.21 5.48
N ILE A 136 0.52 15.47 4.29
CA ILE A 136 1.70 16.34 4.12
C ILE A 136 1.43 17.75 4.63
N LEU A 137 0.26 18.34 4.33
CA LEU A 137 -0.08 19.69 4.77
C LEU A 137 -0.17 19.80 6.29
N ILE A 138 -0.73 18.80 6.95
CA ILE A 138 -0.85 18.74 8.41
C ILE A 138 0.54 18.55 9.04
N GLU A 139 1.33 17.63 8.50
CA GLU A 139 2.61 17.21 9.05
C GLU A 139 3.75 18.21 8.78
N ARG A 140 3.55 19.17 7.87
CA ARG A 140 4.55 20.17 7.47
C ARG A 140 5.15 20.94 8.65
N ASN A 141 4.36 21.18 9.71
CA ASN A 141 4.79 21.96 10.87
C ASN A 141 5.30 21.09 12.02
N HIS A 142 5.33 19.77 11.85
CA HIS A 142 5.88 18.83 12.82
C HIS A 142 7.33 18.48 12.48
N ASP A 143 8.10 18.12 13.51
CA ASP A 143 9.48 17.65 13.35
C ASP A 143 9.54 16.49 12.35
N ASN A 144 10.54 16.52 11.47
CA ASN A 144 10.78 15.53 10.42
C ASN A 144 9.53 15.25 9.55
N PHE A 145 8.68 16.25 9.33
CA PHE A 145 7.41 16.12 8.61
C PHE A 145 6.52 15.00 9.20
N GLY A 146 6.43 14.91 10.53
CA GLY A 146 5.62 13.90 11.21
C GLY A 146 6.12 12.46 11.03
N THR A 147 7.38 12.29 10.61
CA THR A 147 8.03 10.97 10.45
C THR A 147 8.71 10.56 11.75
N THR A 148 8.48 9.33 12.16
CA THR A 148 9.22 8.64 13.23
C THR A 148 9.68 7.27 12.74
N VAL A 149 10.36 6.53 13.59
CA VAL A 149 10.94 5.24 13.24
C VAL A 149 10.37 4.15 14.13
N SER A 150 9.83 3.12 13.48
CA SER A 150 9.49 1.84 14.12
C SER A 150 10.67 0.88 14.09
N LEU A 151 10.52 -0.34 14.60
CA LEU A 151 11.61 -1.32 14.65
C LEU A 151 12.18 -1.67 13.26
N TYR A 152 11.36 -1.63 12.21
CA TYR A 152 11.73 -2.15 10.89
C TYR A 152 11.51 -1.17 9.73
N MET A 153 10.82 -0.05 9.96
CA MET A 153 10.51 0.92 8.92
C MET A 153 10.22 2.31 9.48
N CYS A 154 10.32 3.30 8.60
CA CYS A 154 9.91 4.68 8.88
C CYS A 154 8.38 4.78 8.84
N VAL A 155 7.79 5.32 9.90
CA VAL A 155 6.33 5.40 10.09
C VAL A 155 5.91 6.83 10.42
N GLU A 156 4.63 7.14 10.30
CA GLU A 156 4.09 8.42 10.78
C GLU A 156 3.88 8.41 12.29
N VAL A 157 4.02 9.59 12.90
CA VAL A 157 3.72 9.81 14.33
C VAL A 157 2.23 9.62 14.62
N PHE A 158 1.35 9.97 13.67
CA PHE A 158 -0.10 9.92 13.82
C PHE A 158 -0.72 8.66 13.17
N GLY A 159 -0.23 7.47 13.52
CA GLY A 159 -0.69 6.21 12.92
C GLY A 159 -2.19 5.94 13.02
N ASP A 160 -2.87 6.47 14.05
CA ASP A 160 -4.32 6.38 14.20
C ASP A 160 -5.08 7.07 13.05
N ARG A 161 -4.50 8.11 12.44
CA ARG A 161 -5.11 8.78 11.29
C ARG A 161 -5.05 7.94 10.02
N ARG A 162 -3.96 7.18 9.80
CA ARG A 162 -3.95 6.13 8.77
C ARG A 162 -5.03 5.09 9.02
N TYR A 163 -5.20 4.69 10.28
CA TYR A 163 -6.22 3.71 10.64
C TYR A 163 -7.62 4.23 10.30
N TYR A 164 -8.00 5.45 10.71
CA TYR A 164 -9.31 6.02 10.36
C TYR A 164 -9.45 6.35 8.87
N GLY A 165 -8.38 6.83 8.22
CA GLY A 165 -8.32 7.07 6.77
C GLY A 165 -8.40 5.79 5.94
N TYR A 166 -8.10 4.63 6.52
CA TYR A 166 -8.33 3.31 5.91
C TYR A 166 -9.73 2.77 6.25
N VAL A 167 -10.13 2.83 7.51
CA VAL A 167 -11.36 2.19 8.01
C VAL A 167 -12.61 2.86 7.45
N ILE A 168 -12.68 4.20 7.47
CA ILE A 168 -13.88 4.93 7.05
C ILE A 168 -14.20 4.71 5.56
N PRO A 169 -13.24 4.89 4.62
CA PRO A 169 -13.51 4.62 3.22
C PRO A 169 -13.81 3.15 2.94
N ASN A 170 -13.17 2.20 3.63
CA ASN A 170 -13.50 0.78 3.44
C ASN A 170 -14.88 0.43 3.97
N MET A 171 -15.34 0.99 5.10
CA MET A 171 -16.73 0.84 5.53
C MET A 171 -17.71 1.43 4.50
N ILE A 172 -17.39 2.58 3.94
CA ILE A 172 -18.20 3.22 2.88
C ILE A 172 -18.19 2.38 1.61
N LEU A 173 -17.04 1.91 1.13
CA LEU A 173 -16.93 1.02 -0.03
C LEU A 173 -17.67 -0.30 0.19
N THR A 174 -17.56 -0.90 1.39
CA THR A 174 -18.27 -2.13 1.74
C THR A 174 -19.79 -1.90 1.88
N GLY A 175 -20.22 -0.70 2.28
CA GLY A 175 -21.63 -0.34 2.35
C GLY A 175 -22.24 0.04 0.99
N LEU A 176 -21.46 0.71 0.13
CA LEU A 176 -21.85 1.13 -1.22
C LEU A 176 -21.70 0.02 -2.26
N SER A 177 -20.90 -1.01 -1.98
CA SER A 177 -20.80 -2.19 -2.84
C SER A 177 -22.11 -2.99 -2.90
N ILE A 178 -22.99 -2.86 -1.89
CA ILE A 178 -24.31 -3.51 -1.85
C ILE A 178 -25.26 -2.96 -2.93
N PRO A 179 -25.37 -1.63 -3.15
CA PRO A 179 -26.18 -1.06 -4.23
C PRO A 179 -25.46 -0.82 -5.57
N MET A 180 -24.15 -1.08 -5.69
CA MET A 180 -23.41 -0.86 -6.94
C MET A 180 -23.84 -1.83 -8.04
N SER A 181 -24.91 -1.49 -8.74
CA SER A 181 -25.17 -1.88 -10.11
C SER A 181 -24.59 -0.80 -11.03
N CYS A 182 -23.26 -0.81 -11.19
CA CYS A 182 -22.73 -0.62 -12.54
C CYS A 182 -22.88 -1.97 -13.31
#